data_AF-A0A960VR25-F1
#
_entry.id   AF-A0A960VR25-F1
#
_cell.length_a   1.000
_cell.length_b   1.000
_cell.length_c   1.000
_cell.angle_alpha   90.00
_cell.angle_beta   90.00
_cell.angle_gamma   90.00
#
_symmetry.space_group_name_H-M   'P 1'
#
loop_
_entity.id
_entity.type
_entity.pdbx_description
1 polymer ?
#
loop_
_entity_poly.entity_id
_entity_poly.type
_entity_poly.pdbx_seq_one_letter_code
_entity_poly.pdbx_strand_id
1 'polypeptide(L)'
;ATLGGMIANNSAGARSIVHGLTADSVERLEILFADGTHTWIGRDGAVPPSLASCRDFAHAWRGPSLLRRVSGYRLDALRGDRPDWARFFCGSEGTLGIVTRAEVALTPIPDARGLALLRFSSVDDALDAVPDLIRTSPSAIELLDAPMLDPRNRPPATAGLADFGTDAAAMPAR
;
A
#
# COMPACT_ATOMS: atom_id res chain seq x y z
N ALA A 1 -1.32 13.48 -3.82
CA ALA A 1 -0.48 12.92 -2.75
C ALA A 1 0.99 13.27 -3.02
N THR A 2 1.80 13.46 -1.98
CA THR A 2 3.27 13.65 -2.09
C THR A 2 3.98 12.38 -1.61
N LEU A 3 5.23 12.18 -2.04
CA LEU A 3 6.03 11.02 -1.60
C LEU A 3 6.22 10.99 -0.07
N GLY A 4 6.54 12.13 0.54
CA GLY A 4 6.67 12.23 2.01
C GLY A 4 5.37 11.88 2.74
N GLY A 5 4.22 12.31 2.23
CA GLY A 5 2.91 11.94 2.80
C GLY A 5 2.60 10.44 2.63
N MET A 6 2.96 9.86 1.49
CA MET A 6 2.82 8.41 1.27
C MET A 6 3.69 7.59 2.24
N ILE A 7 4.93 8.03 2.48
CA ILE A 7 5.83 7.42 3.46
C ILE A 7 5.26 7.56 4.87
N ALA A 8 4.86 8.78 5.26
CA ALA A 8 4.30 9.05 6.58
C ALA A 8 3.08 8.17 6.87
N ASN A 9 2.22 7.91 5.88
CA ASN A 9 1.01 7.10 6.04
C ASN A 9 1.18 5.62 5.66
N ASN A 10 2.39 5.18 5.29
CA ASN A 10 2.66 3.87 4.69
C ASN A 10 1.60 3.45 3.65
N SER A 11 1.29 4.37 2.72
CA SER A 11 0.20 4.20 1.76
C SER A 11 0.41 3.00 0.85
N ALA A 12 -0.68 2.49 0.27
CA ALA A 12 -0.62 1.52 -0.83
C ALA A 12 -1.63 1.88 -1.91
N GLY A 13 -1.26 1.64 -3.17
CA GLY A 13 -2.14 1.84 -4.32
C GLY A 13 -2.95 0.58 -4.66
N ALA A 14 -3.81 0.72 -5.67
CA ALA A 14 -4.61 -0.36 -6.26
C ALA A 14 -3.75 -1.58 -6.66
N ARG A 15 -2.50 -1.34 -7.04
CA ARG A 15 -1.55 -2.37 -7.49
C ARG A 15 -0.65 -2.94 -6.39
N SER A 16 -1.03 -2.74 -5.13
CA SER A 16 -0.27 -3.26 -3.97
C SER A 16 -0.21 -4.80 -3.93
N ILE A 17 -1.06 -5.51 -4.68
CA ILE A 17 -0.96 -6.96 -4.89
C ILE A 17 0.43 -7.35 -5.41
N VAL A 18 0.98 -6.56 -6.35
CA VAL A 18 2.27 -6.84 -6.99
C VAL A 18 3.40 -6.00 -6.38
N HIS A 19 3.11 -4.75 -6.00
CA HIS A 19 4.15 -3.80 -5.58
C HIS A 19 4.27 -3.61 -4.07
N GLY A 20 3.40 -4.23 -3.27
CA GLY A 20 3.41 -4.07 -1.82
C GLY A 20 2.96 -2.68 -1.37
N LEU A 21 3.38 -2.32 -0.14
CA LEU A 21 3.16 -1.02 0.49
C LEU A 21 4.31 -0.07 0.17
N THR A 22 4.12 1.23 0.43
CA THR A 22 5.19 2.23 0.27
C THR A 22 6.46 1.80 1.01
N ALA A 23 6.35 1.28 2.23
CA ALA A 23 7.49 0.83 3.02
C ALA A 23 8.26 -0.34 2.41
N ASP A 24 7.67 -1.11 1.49
CA ASP A 24 8.34 -2.23 0.82
C ASP A 24 9.22 -1.76 -0.35
N SER A 25 9.06 -0.50 -0.79
CA SER A 25 9.89 0.13 -1.81
C SER A 25 10.88 1.14 -1.26
N VAL A 26 10.80 1.53 0.02
CA VAL A 26 11.71 2.51 0.62
C VAL A 26 13.01 1.83 1.03
N GLU A 27 14.13 2.31 0.47
CA GLU A 27 15.47 1.81 0.81
C GLU A 27 16.10 2.65 1.93
N ARG A 28 16.10 3.98 1.76
CA ARG A 28 16.65 4.93 2.73
C ARG A 28 15.87 6.24 2.72
N LEU A 29 15.86 6.93 3.85
CA LEU A 29 15.20 8.22 4.03
C LEU A 29 16.16 9.25 4.60
N GLU A 30 16.16 10.47 4.08
CA GLU A 30 16.84 11.61 4.69
C GLU A 30 15.86 12.37 5.58
N ILE A 31 16.11 12.36 6.89
CA ILE A 31 15.19 12.88 7.90
C ILE A 31 15.81 14.04 8.65
N LEU A 32 15.06 15.13 8.81
CA LEU A 32 15.31 16.17 9.80
C LEU A 32 14.52 15.85 11.08
N PHE A 33 15.23 15.55 12.15
CA PHE A 33 14.67 15.25 13.47
C PHE A 33 14.43 16.52 14.30
N ALA A 34 13.62 16.41 15.35
CA ALA A 34 13.26 17.55 16.21
C ALA A 34 14.44 18.15 17.00
N ASP A 35 15.50 17.38 17.23
CA ASP A 35 16.74 17.85 17.86
C ASP A 35 17.67 18.59 16.88
N GLY A 36 17.24 18.76 15.62
CA GLY A 36 18.02 19.38 14.56
C GLY A 36 18.96 18.41 13.82
N THR A 37 19.04 17.14 14.23
CA THR A 37 19.82 16.13 13.51
C THR A 37 19.24 15.93 12.12
N HIS A 38 20.08 16.02 11.09
CA HIS A 38 19.72 15.77 9.70
C HIS A 38 20.59 14.65 9.14
N THR A 39 20.00 13.50 8.86
CA THR A 39 20.78 12.32 8.45
C THR A 39 19.96 11.35 7.62
N TRP A 40 20.66 10.47 6.89
CA TRP A 40 20.07 9.32 6.23
C TRP A 40 19.87 8.17 7.21
N ILE A 41 18.69 7.55 7.18
CA ILE A 41 18.37 6.32 7.89
C ILE A 41 18.04 5.22 6.88
N GLY A 42 18.36 3.98 7.23
CA GLY A 42 18.18 2.80 6.39
C GLY A 42 18.35 1.53 7.19
N ARG A 43 18.31 0.39 6.52
CA ARG A 43 18.57 -0.91 7.16
C ARG A 43 19.96 -0.96 7.76
N ASP A 44 20.04 -1.44 9.00
CA ASP A 44 21.27 -1.60 9.79
C ASP A 44 22.07 -0.29 9.96
N GLY A 45 21.45 0.85 9.66
CA GLY A 45 22.07 2.17 9.73
C GLY A 45 22.08 2.76 11.15
N ALA A 46 22.96 3.73 11.36
CA ALA A 46 22.96 4.54 12.57
C ALA A 46 21.75 5.49 12.59
N VAL A 47 21.21 5.72 13.77
CA VAL A 47 20.10 6.65 14.02
C VAL A 47 20.35 7.44 15.30
N PRO A 48 19.66 8.58 15.51
CA PRO A 48 19.73 9.30 16.78
C PRO A 48 19.37 8.40 17.97
N PRO A 49 19.99 8.59 19.16
CA PRO A 49 19.71 7.78 20.35
C PRO A 49 18.23 7.73 20.76
N SER A 50 17.50 8.84 20.54
CA SER A 50 16.06 8.92 20.79
C SER A 50 15.27 7.92 19.95
N LEU A 51 15.58 7.78 18.66
CA LEU A 51 14.97 6.79 17.78
C LEU A 51 15.46 5.37 18.09
N ALA A 52 16.75 5.23 18.42
CA ALA A 52 17.35 3.94 18.81
C ALA A 52 16.61 3.31 20.00
N SER A 53 16.14 4.13 20.95
CA SER A 53 15.40 3.68 22.14
C SER A 53 14.08 2.96 21.83
N CYS A 54 13.51 3.14 20.63
CA CYS A 54 12.30 2.42 20.22
C CYS A 54 12.50 0.90 20.11
N ARG A 55 13.74 0.42 19.99
CA ARG A 55 14.04 -1.02 19.87
C ARG A 55 13.63 -1.80 21.11
N ASP A 56 13.88 -1.26 22.30
CA ASP A 56 13.56 -1.95 23.56
C ASP A 56 12.05 -2.26 23.62
N PHE A 57 11.24 -1.27 23.26
CA PHE A 57 9.79 -1.45 23.14
C PHE A 57 9.42 -2.45 22.03
N ALA A 58 10.04 -2.36 20.85
CA ALA A 58 9.77 -3.27 19.73
C ALA A 58 10.06 -4.75 20.05
N HIS A 59 11.10 -5.03 20.84
CA HIS A 59 11.44 -6.38 21.30
C HIS A 59 10.46 -6.91 22.37
N ALA A 60 9.96 -6.03 23.24
CA ALA A 60 8.94 -6.38 24.24
C ALA A 60 7.54 -6.53 23.61
N TRP A 61 7.24 -5.78 22.55
CA TRP A 61 5.93 -5.76 21.91
C TRP A 61 5.52 -7.12 21.34
N ARG A 62 4.23 -7.46 21.48
CA ARG A 62 3.60 -8.73 21.07
C ARG A 62 2.31 -8.48 20.29
N GLY A 63 2.26 -7.41 19.50
CA GLY A 63 1.07 -7.08 18.74
C GLY A 63 0.72 -8.13 17.67
N PRO A 64 -0.43 -7.97 17.00
CA PRO A 64 -0.98 -8.99 16.11
C PRO A 64 -0.02 -9.32 14.96
N SER A 65 -0.13 -10.50 14.35
CA SER A 65 0.51 -10.79 13.07
C SER A 65 -0.50 -10.51 11.97
N LEU A 66 -0.32 -9.42 11.21
CA LEU A 66 -1.19 -9.05 10.10
C LEU A 66 -0.39 -9.04 8.82
N LEU A 67 -0.96 -9.61 7.75
CA LEU A 67 -0.35 -9.61 6.41
C LEU A 67 -0.10 -8.18 5.91
N ARG A 68 -1.03 -7.28 6.20
CA ARG A 68 -0.94 -5.86 5.85
C ARG A 68 -1.19 -5.01 7.08
N ARG A 69 -0.18 -4.23 7.47
CA ARG A 69 -0.27 -3.23 8.54
C ARG A 69 0.01 -1.83 7.97
N VAL A 70 -1.00 -0.98 8.04
CA VAL A 70 -0.96 0.42 7.58
C VAL A 70 -1.34 1.40 8.70
N SER A 71 -1.49 0.92 9.93
CA SER A 71 -1.86 1.74 11.09
C SER A 71 -0.75 1.70 12.14
N GLY A 72 -0.27 2.88 12.53
CA GLY A 72 0.79 3.06 13.53
C GLY A 72 2.17 2.59 13.07
N TYR A 73 3.13 2.63 14.01
CA TYR A 73 4.53 2.31 13.71
C TYR A 73 4.77 0.83 13.41
N ARG A 74 5.67 0.58 12.45
CA ARG A 74 6.11 -0.76 12.04
C ARG A 74 7.17 -1.31 12.99
N LEU A 75 6.78 -1.56 14.25
CA LEU A 75 7.69 -2.08 15.29
C LEU A 75 8.31 -3.44 14.92
N ASP A 76 7.64 -4.22 14.07
CA ASP A 76 8.18 -5.44 13.48
C ASP A 76 9.49 -5.20 12.71
N ALA A 77 9.66 -4.03 12.09
CA ALA A 77 10.86 -3.66 11.36
C ALA A 77 12.09 -3.45 12.25
N LEU A 78 11.91 -3.24 13.55
CA LEU A 78 13.01 -3.02 14.51
C LEU A 78 13.43 -4.29 15.26
N ARG A 79 12.75 -5.41 15.03
CA ARG A 79 13.04 -6.68 15.72
C ARG A 79 14.27 -7.37 15.14
N GLY A 80 14.92 -8.18 15.97
CA GLY A 80 16.14 -8.90 15.63
C GLY A 80 17.39 -8.02 15.66
N ASP A 81 18.49 -8.54 15.12
CA ASP A 81 19.80 -7.89 15.17
C ASP A 81 19.97 -6.80 14.11
N ARG A 82 19.12 -6.85 13.07
CA ARG A 82 19.20 -6.04 11.86
C ARG A 82 17.97 -5.16 11.66
N PRO A 83 17.88 -3.99 12.33
CA PRO A 83 16.71 -3.13 12.27
C PRO A 83 16.59 -2.42 10.92
N ASP A 84 15.37 -2.30 10.42
CA ASP A 84 15.04 -1.52 9.24
C ASP A 84 14.37 -0.19 9.66
N TRP A 85 15.21 0.83 9.84
CA TRP A 85 14.78 2.15 10.31
C TRP A 85 13.92 2.90 9.30
N ALA A 86 14.18 2.73 8.00
CA ALA A 86 13.40 3.36 6.96
C ALA A 86 11.99 2.75 6.90
N ARG A 87 11.88 1.42 7.02
CA ARG A 87 10.60 0.73 7.11
C ARG A 87 9.84 1.05 8.40
N PHE A 88 10.54 1.21 9.53
CA PHE A 88 9.95 1.66 10.79
C PHE A 88 9.35 3.07 10.69
N PHE A 89 10.05 3.99 10.01
CA PHE A 89 9.61 5.37 9.84
C PHE A 89 8.35 5.49 8.96
N CYS A 90 8.12 4.53 8.06
CA CYS A 90 6.91 4.46 7.26
C CYS A 90 5.69 4.13 8.14
N GLY A 91 4.68 5.01 8.15
CA GLY A 91 3.54 4.92 9.07
C GLY A 91 3.68 5.79 10.32
N SER A 92 4.69 6.67 10.37
CA SER A 92 4.88 7.62 11.47
C SER A 92 3.87 8.77 11.49
N GLU A 93 3.13 9.02 10.43
CA GLU A 93 2.19 10.14 10.31
C GLU A 93 2.84 11.52 10.61
N GLY A 94 4.16 11.63 10.43
CA GLY A 94 4.93 12.86 10.62
C GLY A 94 5.34 13.18 12.06
N THR A 95 5.15 12.25 13.00
CA THR A 95 5.44 12.45 14.43
C THR A 95 6.93 12.32 14.80
N LEU A 96 7.74 11.68 13.96
CA LEU A 96 9.14 11.35 14.27
C LEU A 96 10.16 12.29 13.61
N GLY A 97 9.74 13.08 12.63
CA GLY A 97 10.62 13.97 11.88
C GLY A 97 10.07 14.30 10.50
N ILE A 98 10.80 15.13 9.77
CA ILE A 98 10.43 15.58 8.43
C ILE A 98 11.26 14.82 7.39
N VAL A 99 10.59 14.12 6.48
CA VAL A 99 11.24 13.50 5.31
C VAL A 99 11.64 14.60 4.33
N THR A 100 12.93 14.71 4.05
CA THR A 100 13.50 15.69 3.11
C THR A 100 13.88 15.06 1.77
N ARG A 101 14.32 13.80 1.78
CA ARG A 101 14.59 12.97 0.59
C ARG A 101 14.25 11.51 0.86
N ALA A 102 14.03 10.75 -0.20
CA ALA A 102 13.81 9.31 -0.13
C ALA A 102 14.50 8.62 -1.31
N GLU A 103 15.16 7.51 -1.03
CA GLU A 103 15.61 6.54 -2.03
C GLU A 103 14.61 5.39 -2.04
N VAL A 104 14.09 5.08 -3.23
CA VAL A 104 13.08 4.05 -3.42
C VAL A 104 13.48 3.10 -4.55
N ALA A 105 13.18 1.82 -4.34
CA ALA A 105 13.24 0.81 -5.39
C ALA A 105 12.17 1.08 -6.46
N LEU A 106 12.57 1.01 -7.72
CA LEU A 106 11.67 1.12 -8.87
C LEU A 106 11.33 -0.27 -9.39
N THR A 107 10.17 -0.38 -10.02
CA THR A 107 9.74 -1.61 -10.71
C THR A 107 9.72 -1.39 -12.22
N PRO A 108 10.00 -2.43 -13.02
CA PRO A 108 9.90 -2.35 -14.47
C PRO A 108 8.49 -1.93 -14.92
N ILE A 109 8.43 -1.20 -16.03
CA ILE A 109 7.16 -0.89 -16.70
C ILE A 109 6.69 -2.17 -17.41
N PRO A 110 5.44 -2.63 -17.22
CA PRO A 110 4.95 -3.82 -17.91
C PRO A 110 4.79 -3.57 -19.41
N ASP A 111 5.18 -4.55 -20.22
CA ASP A 111 5.14 -4.49 -21.70
C ASP A 111 3.71 -4.41 -22.26
N ALA A 112 2.74 -4.98 -21.54
CA ALA A 112 1.33 -4.98 -21.92
C ALA A 112 0.43 -4.74 -20.70
N ARG A 113 -0.77 -4.21 -20.96
CA ARG A 113 -1.80 -3.95 -19.94
C ARG A 113 -3.15 -4.42 -20.47
N GLY A 114 -3.90 -5.13 -19.65
CA GLY A 114 -5.28 -5.55 -19.92
C GLY A 114 -6.19 -5.20 -18.76
N LEU A 115 -7.48 -5.02 -19.05
CA LEU A 115 -8.54 -4.82 -18.08
C LEU A 115 -9.65 -5.84 -18.37
N ALA A 116 -10.06 -6.59 -17.35
CA ALA A 116 -11.24 -7.44 -17.40
C ALA A 116 -12.31 -6.85 -16.48
N LEU A 117 -13.54 -6.77 -16.97
CA LEU A 117 -14.70 -6.37 -16.19
C LEU A 117 -15.57 -7.60 -15.99
N LEU A 118 -15.81 -7.95 -14.73
CA LEU A 118 -16.59 -9.13 -14.35
C LEU A 118 -17.84 -8.67 -13.61
N ARG A 119 -19.00 -9.16 -14.03
CA ARG A 119 -20.28 -8.87 -13.40
C ARG A 119 -20.71 -10.05 -12.55
N PHE A 120 -21.21 -9.74 -11.36
CA PHE A 120 -21.76 -10.70 -10.43
C PHE A 120 -23.19 -10.28 -10.05
N SER A 121 -23.99 -11.25 -9.59
CA SER A 121 -25.38 -11.02 -9.18
C SER A 121 -25.47 -10.38 -7.79
N SER A 122 -24.45 -10.56 -6.97
CA SER A 122 -24.32 -9.99 -5.63
C SER A 122 -22.86 -9.65 -5.30
N VAL A 123 -22.65 -8.87 -4.23
CA VAL A 123 -21.31 -8.61 -3.68
C VAL A 123 -20.68 -9.91 -3.15
N ASP A 124 -21.47 -10.77 -2.52
CA ASP A 124 -20.99 -12.05 -1.98
C ASP A 124 -20.44 -12.95 -3.10
N ASP A 125 -21.16 -13.08 -4.23
CA ASP A 125 -20.67 -13.83 -5.40
C ASP A 125 -19.34 -13.25 -5.94
N ALA A 126 -19.20 -11.93 -5.92
CA ALA A 126 -17.96 -11.28 -6.36
C ALA A 126 -16.80 -11.57 -5.40
N LEU A 127 -17.06 -11.60 -4.09
CA LEU A 127 -16.07 -11.93 -3.06
C LEU A 127 -15.64 -13.40 -3.13
N ASP A 128 -16.58 -14.31 -3.39
CA ASP A 128 -16.32 -15.74 -3.55
C ASP A 128 -15.40 -16.04 -4.75
N ALA A 129 -15.41 -15.19 -5.79
CA ALA A 129 -14.54 -15.33 -6.95
C ALA A 129 -13.09 -14.82 -6.72
N VAL A 130 -12.86 -13.96 -5.72
CA VAL A 130 -11.54 -13.32 -5.49
C VAL A 130 -10.39 -14.32 -5.34
N PRO A 131 -10.52 -15.44 -4.58
CA PRO A 131 -9.45 -16.42 -4.45
C PRO A 131 -9.00 -17.05 -5.78
N ASP A 132 -9.93 -17.21 -6.73
CA ASP A 132 -9.61 -17.73 -8.07
C ASP A 132 -8.96 -16.64 -8.94
N LEU A 133 -9.46 -15.41 -8.87
CA LEU A 133 -8.90 -14.28 -9.59
C LEU A 133 -7.47 -13.97 -9.15
N ILE A 134 -7.15 -14.03 -7.86
CA ILE A 134 -5.78 -13.83 -7.37
C ILE A 134 -4.80 -14.83 -7.99
N ARG A 135 -5.23 -16.08 -8.23
CA ARG A 135 -4.37 -17.11 -8.84
C ARG A 135 -3.97 -16.78 -10.28
N THR A 136 -4.69 -15.91 -10.98
CA THR A 136 -4.30 -15.42 -12.31
C THR A 136 -3.21 -14.34 -12.24
N SER A 137 -2.68 -14.05 -11.05
CA SER A 137 -1.65 -13.02 -10.79
C SER A 137 -2.01 -11.63 -11.34
N PRO A 138 -3.22 -11.10 -11.08
CA PRO A 138 -3.61 -9.79 -11.57
C PRO A 138 -2.80 -8.69 -10.88
N SER A 139 -2.59 -7.57 -11.60
CA SER A 139 -1.92 -6.41 -11.00
C SER A 139 -2.78 -5.68 -9.97
N ALA A 140 -4.10 -5.76 -10.08
CA ALA A 140 -5.09 -5.14 -9.19
C ALA A 140 -6.43 -5.88 -9.32
N ILE A 141 -7.22 -5.88 -8.25
CA ILE A 141 -8.64 -6.28 -8.24
C ILE A 141 -9.39 -5.17 -7.51
N GLU A 142 -10.38 -4.57 -8.16
CA GLU A 142 -11.24 -3.54 -7.58
C GLU A 142 -12.70 -3.96 -7.68
N LEU A 143 -13.43 -3.80 -6.57
CA LEU A 143 -14.86 -4.04 -6.51
C LEU A 143 -15.59 -2.70 -6.71
N LEU A 144 -16.54 -2.67 -7.63
CA LEU A 144 -17.49 -1.57 -7.80
C LEU A 144 -18.86 -2.10 -7.41
N ASP A 145 -19.47 -1.53 -6.37
CA ASP A 145 -20.81 -1.90 -5.93
C ASP A 145 -21.90 -1.14 -6.70
N ALA A 146 -23.15 -1.58 -6.56
CA ALA A 146 -24.27 -0.94 -7.26
C ALA A 146 -24.44 0.56 -6.93
N PRO A 147 -24.31 1.02 -5.66
CA PRO A 147 -24.29 2.44 -5.34
C PRO A 147 -23.23 3.26 -6.07
N MET A 148 -22.02 2.73 -6.28
CA MET A 148 -20.95 3.41 -7.04
C MET A 148 -21.25 3.49 -8.54
N LEU A 149 -22.09 2.59 -9.06
CA LEU A 149 -22.53 2.56 -10.45
C LEU A 149 -23.81 3.37 -10.69
N ASP A 150 -24.49 3.83 -9.64
CA ASP A 150 -25.67 4.68 -9.74
C ASP A 150 -25.31 5.97 -10.50
N PRO A 151 -26.03 6.32 -11.59
CA PRO A 151 -25.79 7.53 -12.35
C PRO A 151 -25.75 8.83 -11.51
N ARG A 152 -26.45 8.86 -10.36
CA ARG A 152 -26.49 10.00 -9.44
C ARG A 152 -25.22 10.17 -8.62
N ASN A 153 -24.50 9.07 -8.37
CA ASN A 153 -23.31 9.03 -7.51
C ASN A 153 -22.02 8.90 -8.32
N ARG A 154 -22.11 8.86 -9.65
CA ARG A 154 -21.03 8.43 -10.50
C ARG A 154 -19.97 9.53 -10.72
N PRO A 155 -18.69 9.27 -10.41
CA PRO A 155 -17.61 10.17 -10.81
C PRO A 155 -17.36 10.11 -12.33
N PRO A 156 -16.95 11.22 -12.99
CA PRO A 156 -16.74 11.27 -14.43
C PRO A 156 -15.83 10.17 -14.99
N ALA A 157 -14.85 9.73 -14.20
CA ALA A 157 -13.91 8.66 -14.56
C ALA A 157 -14.56 7.30 -14.86
N THR A 158 -15.80 7.08 -14.39
CA THR A 158 -16.52 5.82 -14.59
C THR A 158 -17.68 5.93 -15.57
N ALA A 159 -17.87 7.08 -16.24
CA ALA A 159 -18.98 7.32 -17.18
C ALA A 159 -19.14 6.23 -18.26
N GLY A 160 -18.04 5.70 -18.80
CA GLY A 160 -18.07 4.66 -19.83
C GLY A 160 -18.54 3.27 -19.36
N LEU A 161 -18.70 3.05 -18.05
CA LEU A 161 -19.25 1.81 -17.49
C LEU A 161 -20.78 1.83 -17.44
N ALA A 162 -21.47 2.83 -18.00
CA ALA A 162 -22.94 2.98 -17.89
C ALA A 162 -23.69 1.84 -18.58
N ASP A 163 -23.14 1.44 -19.71
CA ASP A 163 -23.73 0.45 -20.61
C ASP A 163 -23.13 -0.95 -20.39
N PHE A 164 -22.23 -1.09 -19.40
CA PHE A 164 -21.63 -2.37 -19.08
C PHE A 164 -22.67 -3.29 -18.43
N GLY A 165 -23.28 -4.15 -19.26
CA GLY A 165 -24.30 -5.11 -18.84
C GLY A 165 -25.76 -4.68 -19.05
N THR A 166 -26.03 -3.65 -19.86
CA THR A 166 -27.39 -3.37 -20.37
C THR A 166 -27.77 -4.28 -21.53
N ASP A 167 -26.79 -4.85 -22.24
CA ASP A 167 -27.00 -5.95 -23.18
C ASP A 167 -26.82 -7.31 -22.50
N ALA A 168 -27.93 -7.93 -22.10
CA ALA A 168 -27.96 -9.35 -21.73
C ALA A 168 -27.76 -10.29 -22.95
N ALA A 169 -27.46 -9.76 -24.14
CA ALA A 169 -27.48 -10.48 -25.41
C ALA A 169 -26.10 -10.82 -26.02
N ALA A 170 -24.98 -10.51 -25.36
CA ALA A 170 -23.65 -10.75 -25.94
C ALA A 170 -22.66 -11.40 -24.95
N MET A 171 -23.03 -12.54 -24.36
CA MET A 171 -22.03 -13.53 -23.97
C MET A 171 -22.02 -14.63 -25.04
N PRO A 172 -21.01 -14.70 -25.93
CA PRO A 172 -20.82 -15.90 -26.72
C PRO A 172 -20.48 -17.04 -25.76
N ALA A 173 -21.32 -18.07 -25.74
CA ALA A 173 -20.99 -19.32 -25.09
C ALA A 173 -19.68 -19.87 -25.68
N ARG A 174 -18.64 -20.00 -24.84
CA ARG A 174 -17.64 -21.07 -24.87
C ARG A 174 -16.73 -20.99 -23.65
#